data_AF-A0A1Y4FPP5-F1
#
_entry.id   AF-A0A1Y4FPP5-F1
#
_cell.length_a   1.000
_cell.length_b   1.000
_cell.length_c   1.000
_cell.angle_alpha   90.00
_cell.angle_beta   90.00
_cell.angle_gamma   90.00
#
_symmetry.space_group_name_H-M   'P 1'
#
loop_
_entity.id
_entity.type
_entity.pdbx_description
1 polymer ?
#
loop_
_entity_poly.entity_id
_entity_poly.type
_entity_poly.pdbx_seq_one_letter_code
_entity_poly.pdbx_strand_id
1 'polypeptide(L)'
;MKVTINKTHILLPVAGFVTGGLYVLLYAFIDYCDTAPLDESFYDIISQILSHNDVRLAIYLWGFIGFTLGCIANLLIGFLQKHIKRAK
;
A
#
# COMPACT_ATOMS: atom_id res chain seq x y z
N MET A 1 -24.26 -18.53 11.40
CA MET A 1 -24.06 -17.11 11.06
C MET A 1 -23.09 -17.04 9.89
N LYS A 2 -23.61 -16.91 8.66
CA LYS A 2 -22.78 -16.87 7.45
C LYS A 2 -22.18 -15.47 7.39
N VAL A 3 -20.95 -15.31 7.86
CA VAL A 3 -20.20 -14.06 7.71
C VAL A 3 -19.87 -13.95 6.23
N THR A 4 -20.80 -13.42 5.44
CA THR A 4 -20.52 -12.89 4.11
C THR A 4 -19.61 -11.69 4.34
N ILE A 5 -18.31 -11.95 4.43
CA ILE A 5 -17.30 -10.90 4.35
C ILE A 5 -17.48 -10.31 2.95
N ASN A 6 -18.16 -9.17 2.88
CA ASN A 6 -18.34 -8.44 1.64
C ASN A 6 -16.93 -8.15 1.11
N LYS A 7 -16.55 -8.72 -0.05
CA LYS A 7 -15.18 -8.62 -0.61
C LYS A 7 -14.69 -7.17 -0.67
N THR A 8 -15.61 -6.21 -0.78
CA THR A 8 -15.39 -4.77 -0.72
C THR A 8 -14.66 -4.29 0.54
N HIS A 9 -14.84 -4.96 1.69
CA HIS A 9 -14.20 -4.58 2.95
C HIS A 9 -12.72 -4.95 3.04
N ILE A 10 -12.24 -5.87 2.21
CA ILE A 10 -10.82 -6.24 2.17
C ILE A 10 -10.08 -5.44 1.10
N LEU A 11 -10.80 -4.89 0.12
CA LEU A 11 -10.23 -4.15 -0.99
C LEU A 11 -9.47 -2.90 -0.53
N LEU A 12 -10.04 -2.09 0.38
CA LEU A 12 -9.39 -0.87 0.88
C LEU A 12 -8.08 -1.15 1.63
N PRO A 13 -8.04 -2.08 2.62
CA PRO A 13 -6.80 -2.45 3.29
C PRO A 13 -5.72 -2.96 2.32
N VAL A 14 -6.10 -3.84 1.37
CA VAL A 14 -5.15 -4.39 0.39
C VAL A 14 -4.67 -3.30 -0.57
N ALA A 15 -5.56 -2.44 -1.05
CA ALA A 15 -5.18 -1.31 -1.90
C ALA A 15 -4.22 -0.37 -1.17
N GLY A 16 -4.50 -0.06 0.10
CA GLY A 16 -3.62 0.75 0.94
C GLY A 16 -2.24 0.13 1.13
N PHE A 17 -2.16 -1.20 1.32
CA PHE A 17 -0.89 -1.90 1.41
C PHE A 17 -0.08 -1.78 0.12
N VAL A 18 -0.72 -2.04 -1.03
CA VAL A 18 -0.07 -2.00 -2.34
C VAL A 18 0.38 -0.57 -2.67
N THR A 19 -0.45 0.44 -2.45
CA THR A 19 -0.07 1.84 -2.74
C THR A 19 1.03 2.35 -1.83
N GLY A 20 1.02 1.97 -0.54
CA GLY A 20 2.09 2.30 0.40
C GLY A 20 3.43 1.69 -0.02
N GLY A 21 3.43 0.42 -0.44
CA GLY A 21 4.63 -0.23 -0.96
C GLY A 21 5.12 0.38 -2.28
N LEU A 22 4.19 0.66 -3.21
CA LEU A 22 4.52 1.29 -4.50
C LEU A 22 5.12 2.68 -4.33
N TYR A 23 4.63 3.46 -3.36
CA TYR A 23 5.13 4.80 -3.08
C TYR A 23 6.62 4.79 -2.72
N VAL A 24 7.02 3.88 -1.83
CA VAL A 24 8.43 3.72 -1.44
C VAL A 24 9.28 3.21 -2.60
N LEU A 25 8.76 2.27 -3.38
CA LEU A 25 9.45 1.76 -4.56
C LEU A 25 9.72 2.88 -5.58
N LEU A 26 8.72 3.74 -5.84
CA LEU A 26 8.87 4.91 -6.71
C LEU A 26 9.88 5.91 -6.16
N TYR A 27 9.84 6.18 -4.85
CA TYR A 27 10.78 7.10 -4.22
C TYR A 27 12.22 6.59 -4.33
N ALA A 28 12.44 5.31 -4.03
CA ALA A 28 13.76 4.68 -4.16
C ALA A 28 14.23 4.60 -5.63
N PHE A 29 13.31 4.45 -6.57
CA PHE A 29 13.62 4.50 -8.00
C PHE A 29 14.09 5.88 -8.44
N ILE A 30 13.41 6.94 -8.01
CA ILE A 30 13.81 8.32 -8.31
C ILE A 30 15.19 8.63 -7.70
N ASP A 31 15.40 8.27 -6.44
CA ASP A 31 16.68 8.49 -5.74
C ASP A 31 17.84 7.74 -6.41
N TYR A 32 17.60 6.52 -6.88
CA TYR A 32 18.57 5.76 -7.66
C TYR A 32 18.86 6.43 -9.02
N CYS A 33 17.82 6.86 -9.76
CA CYS A 33 18.00 7.52 -11.06
C CYS A 33 18.71 8.89 -10.95
N ASP A 34 18.61 9.58 -9.82
CA ASP A 34 19.35 10.83 -9.57
C ASP A 34 20.85 10.58 -9.35
N THR A 35 21.25 9.36 -8.97
CA THR A 35 22.62 9.03 -8.56
C THR A 35 23.36 8.09 -9.51
N ALA A 36 22.66 7.31 -10.34
CA ALA A 36 23.21 6.28 -11.21
C ALA A 36 23.05 6.59 -12.72
N PRO A 37 23.96 6.10 -13.59
CA PRO A 37 23.83 6.24 -15.03
C PRO A 37 22.64 5.44 -15.58
N LEU A 38 21.81 6.09 -16.40
CA LEU A 38 20.55 5.55 -16.96
C LEU A 38 20.72 4.45 -18.04
N ASP A 39 21.92 3.91 -18.24
CA ASP A 39 22.20 2.88 -19.25
C ASP A 39 21.86 1.46 -18.77
N GLU A 40 21.49 1.28 -17.50
CA GLU A 40 21.08 -0.02 -16.95
C GLU A 40 19.63 -0.40 -17.34
N SER A 41 19.37 -1.70 -17.43
CA SER A 41 18.02 -2.18 -17.70
C SER A 41 17.09 -1.88 -16.52
N PHE A 42 15.82 -1.57 -16.79
CA PHE A 42 14.82 -1.31 -15.73
C PHE A 42 14.74 -2.45 -14.70
N TYR A 43 14.92 -3.69 -15.16
CA TYR A 43 14.93 -4.86 -14.27
C TYR A 43 16.13 -4.84 -13.31
N ASP A 44 17.32 -4.49 -13.80
CA ASP A 44 18.53 -4.43 -12.98
C ASP A 44 18.43 -3.32 -11.93
N ILE A 45 17.92 -2.15 -12.32
CA ILE A 45 17.68 -1.03 -11.41
C ILE A 45 16.75 -1.45 -10.25
N ILE A 46 15.60 -2.05 -10.57
CA ILE A 46 14.63 -2.51 -9.56
C ILE A 46 15.21 -3.61 -8.68
N SER A 47 15.97 -4.55 -9.27
CA SER A 47 16.66 -5.62 -8.54
C SER A 47 17.68 -5.05 -7.55
N GLN A 48 18.45 -4.04 -7.96
CA GLN A 48 19.46 -3.41 -7.13
C GLN A 48 18.84 -2.58 -6.01
N ILE A 49 17.76 -1.84 -6.28
CA ILE A 49 16.98 -1.14 -5.26
C ILE A 49 16.42 -2.12 -4.23
N LEU A 50 15.82 -3.23 -4.68
CA LEU A 50 15.26 -4.26 -3.80
C LEU A 50 16.34 -5.09 -3.08
N SER A 51 17.59 -5.08 -3.53
CA SER A 51 18.68 -5.77 -2.82
C SER A 51 19.02 -5.12 -1.47
N HIS A 52 18.66 -3.84 -1.28
CA HIS A 52 18.90 -3.11 -0.06
C HIS A 52 17.85 -3.45 1.02
N ASN A 53 18.32 -3.97 2.16
CA ASN A 53 17.45 -4.37 3.26
C ASN A 53 16.64 -3.20 3.85
N ASP A 54 17.19 -1.99 3.88
CA ASP A 54 16.51 -0.79 4.39
C ASP A 54 15.33 -0.40 3.49
N VAL A 55 15.50 -0.51 2.16
CA VAL A 55 14.43 -0.25 1.20
C VAL A 55 13.32 -1.29 1.34
N ARG A 56 13.67 -2.58 1.47
CA ARG A 56 12.69 -3.64 1.71
C ARG A 56 11.92 -3.42 3.02
N LEU A 57 12.62 -3.06 4.10
CA LEU A 57 12.01 -2.73 5.38
C LEU A 57 11.04 -1.55 5.25
N ALA A 58 11.46 -0.49 4.55
CA ALA A 58 10.64 0.68 4.29
C ALA A 58 9.37 0.34 3.49
N ILE A 59 9.47 -0.51 2.46
CA ILE A 59 8.32 -1.00 1.69
C ILE A 59 7.32 -1.72 2.60
N TYR A 60 7.79 -2.63 3.47
CA TYR A 60 6.90 -3.35 4.39
C TYR A 60 6.27 -2.40 5.42
N LEU A 61 7.03 -1.44 5.94
CA LEU A 61 6.55 -0.48 6.94
C LEU A 61 5.47 0.44 6.35
N TRP A 62 5.73 1.03 5.18
CA TRP A 62 4.78 1.90 4.50
C TRP A 62 3.57 1.14 3.96
N GLY A 63 3.76 -0.08 3.46
CA GLY A 63 2.66 -0.98 3.14
C GLY A 63 1.80 -1.25 4.36
N PHE A 64 2.40 -1.55 5.53
CA PHE A 64 1.64 -1.78 6.77
C PHE A 64 0.87 -0.54 7.25
N ILE A 65 1.46 0.65 7.14
CA ILE A 65 0.79 1.92 7.42
C ILE A 65 -0.43 2.09 6.50
N GLY A 66 -0.25 1.89 5.20
CA GLY A 66 -1.33 1.95 4.22
C GLY A 66 -2.44 0.94 4.48
N PHE A 67 -2.09 -0.28 4.86
CA PHE A 67 -3.04 -1.32 5.27
C PHE A 67 -3.87 -0.88 6.49
N THR A 68 -3.21 -0.32 7.49
CA THR A 68 -3.85 0.15 8.74
C THR A 68 -4.83 1.29 8.44
N LEU A 69 -4.43 2.25 7.60
CA LEU A 69 -5.31 3.32 7.13
C LEU A 69 -6.51 2.77 6.35
N GLY A 70 -6.30 1.80 5.47
CA GLY A 70 -7.37 1.13 4.74
C GLY A 70 -8.35 0.39 5.67
N CYS A 71 -7.86 -0.22 6.75
CA CYS A 71 -8.72 -0.82 7.78
C CYS A 71 -9.59 0.22 8.50
N ILE A 72 -8.99 1.34 8.91
CA ILE A 72 -9.70 2.44 9.60
C ILE A 72 -10.76 3.05 8.68
N ALA A 73 -10.41 3.36 7.43
CA ALA A 73 -11.34 3.92 6.46
C ALA A 73 -12.53 2.99 6.22
N ASN A 74 -12.27 1.69 6.14
CA ASN A 74 -13.31 0.70 5.93
C ASN A 74 -14.24 0.54 7.15
N LEU A 75 -13.71 0.64 8.37
CA LEU A 75 -14.52 0.71 9.59
C LEU A 75 -15.40 1.98 9.61
N LEU A 76 -14.82 3.14 9.27
CA LEU A 76 -15.55 4.42 9.18
C LEU A 76 -16.70 4.35 8.18
N ILE A 77 -16.48 3.78 7.00
CA ILE A 77 -17.52 3.56 5.98
C ILE A 77 -18.64 2.67 6.55
N GLY A 78 -18.28 1.59 7.23
CA GLY A 78 -19.24 0.70 7.88
C GLY A 78 -20.08 1.42 8.96
N PHE A 79 -19.46 2.26 9.78
CA PHE A 79 -20.16 3.09 10.76
C PHE A 79 -21.09 4.10 10.09
N LEU A 80 -20.64 4.79 9.06
CA LEU A 80 -21.44 5.78 8.32
C LEU A 80 -22.68 5.12 7.70
N GLN A 81 -22.50 3.98 7.02
CA GLN A 81 -23.60 3.22 6.41
C GLN A 81 -24.61 2.76 7.47
N LYS A 82 -24.14 2.33 8.65
CA LYS A 82 -25.01 1.93 9.76
C LYS A 82 -25.80 3.10 10.33
N HIS A 83 -25.21 4.28 10.44
CA HIS A 83 -25.90 5.49 10.88
C HIS A 83 -26.95 5.97 9.86
N ILE A 84 -26.61 6.00 8.57
CA ILE A 84 -27.54 6.37 7.50
C ILE A 84 -28.74 5.43 7.45
N LYS A 85 -28.54 4.11 7.63
CA LYS A 85 -29.63 3.13 7.69
C LYS A 85 -30.51 3.24 8.95
N ARG A 86 -30.03 3.86 10.03
CA ARG A 86 -30.83 4.09 11.25
C ARG A 86 -31.63 5.39 11.20
N ALA A 87 -31.20 6.34 10.37
CA ALA A 87 -31.87 7.62 10.17
C ALA A 87 -33.00 7.56 9.11
N LYS A 88 -33.16 6.40 8.46
CA LYS A 88 -34.16 6.15 7.42
C LYS A 88 -35.15 5.10 7.92
#